data_AF-A0A3Q1AMY7-F1
#
_entry.id   AF-A0A3Q1AMY7-F1
#
_cell.length_a   1.000
_cell.length_b   1.000
_cell.length_c   1.000
_cell.angle_alpha   90.00
_cell.angle_beta   90.00
_cell.angle_gamma   90.00
#
_symmetry.space_group_name_H-M   'P 1'
#
loop_
_entity.id
_entity.type
_entity.pdbx_description
1 polymer ?
#
loop_
_entity_poly.entity_id
_entity_poly.type
_entity_poly.pdbx_seq_one_letter_code
_entity_poly.pdbx_strand_id
1 'polypeptide(L)'
;MSVQRWFSALKAALTGPLFVCANMADETARAQTAQPGGDTIFGKIVRKEIPANFLYEDDLCVAFPDVSPQAPTHILVVPKKPIVQLSKAEDSDAALLGHMMIVAKKCAQDAGLSKGFRIVINDGPDGGQSVYHIHIHVLGGRTMRWPPG
;
A
#
# COMPACT_ATOMS: atom_id res chain seq x y z
N MET A 1 -14.21 14.89 -4.99
CA MET A 1 -14.89 13.61 -5.35
C MET A 1 -14.71 12.64 -4.20
N SER A 2 -15.76 11.96 -3.74
CA SER A 2 -15.60 10.98 -2.64
C SER A 2 -14.77 9.78 -3.12
N VAL A 3 -13.96 9.21 -2.22
CA VAL A 3 -13.11 8.04 -2.47
C VAL A 3 -13.91 6.89 -3.10
N GLN A 4 -15.16 6.68 -2.67
CA GLN A 4 -16.07 5.69 -3.25
C GLN A 4 -16.44 5.95 -4.72
N ARG A 5 -16.60 7.22 -5.13
CA ARG A 5 -16.88 7.56 -6.54
C ARG A 5 -15.65 7.32 -7.42
N TRP A 6 -14.44 7.48 -6.89
CA TRP A 6 -13.21 7.16 -7.60
C TRP A 6 -13.03 5.65 -7.78
N PHE A 7 -13.28 4.84 -6.74
CA PHE A 7 -13.27 3.37 -6.86
C PHE A 7 -14.26 2.85 -7.91
N SER A 8 -15.45 3.44 -7.98
CA SER A 8 -16.45 3.07 -8.99
C SER A 8 -16.01 3.47 -10.40
N ALA A 9 -15.39 4.65 -10.56
CA ALA A 9 -14.90 5.13 -11.84
C ALA A 9 -13.66 4.35 -12.33
N LEU A 10 -12.75 3.96 -11.42
CA LEU A 10 -11.58 3.15 -11.75
C LEU A 10 -11.98 1.72 -12.15
N LYS A 11 -12.93 1.10 -11.44
CA LYS A 11 -13.51 -0.19 -11.85
C LYS A 11 -14.16 -0.12 -13.22
N ALA A 12 -14.84 0.98 -13.56
CA ALA A 12 -15.47 1.18 -14.87
C ALA A 12 -14.48 1.52 -16.00
N ALA A 13 -13.35 2.18 -15.70
CA ALA A 13 -12.31 2.49 -16.68
C ALA A 13 -11.40 1.27 -17.00
N LEU A 14 -11.36 0.27 -16.12
CA LEU A 14 -10.53 -0.93 -16.25
C LEU A 14 -11.22 -2.12 -16.94
N THR A 15 -12.45 -1.96 -17.45
CA THR A 15 -13.20 -3.02 -18.19
C THR A 15 -12.96 -3.01 -19.70
N GLY A 16 -11.88 -2.36 -20.17
CA GLY A 16 -11.50 -2.36 -21.59
C GLY A 16 -10.93 -3.71 -22.06
N PRO A 17 -11.09 -4.06 -23.35
CA PRO A 17 -10.75 -5.38 -23.90
C PRO A 17 -9.23 -5.72 -23.89
N LEU A 18 -8.38 -4.83 -23.40
CA LEU A 18 -6.93 -5.04 -23.23
C LEU A 18 -6.52 -5.47 -21.81
N PHE A 19 -7.46 -5.61 -20.87
CA PHE A 19 -7.20 -6.02 -19.48
C PHE A 19 -8.11 -7.18 -18.99
N VAL A 20 -8.56 -8.02 -19.92
CA VAL A 20 -9.11 -9.32 -19.57
C VAL A 20 -7.92 -10.19 -19.11
N CYS A 21 -7.97 -10.67 -17.86
CA CYS A 21 -7.00 -11.55 -17.20
C CYS A 21 -5.81 -10.91 -16.43
N ALA A 22 -6.04 -9.87 -15.61
CA ALA A 22 -5.25 -9.71 -14.39
C ALA A 22 -6.03 -10.39 -13.25
N ASN A 23 -5.83 -11.71 -13.12
CA ASN A 23 -6.44 -12.53 -12.08
C ASN A 23 -6.19 -11.91 -10.70
N MET A 24 -7.23 -11.85 -9.89
CA MET A 24 -7.27 -11.34 -8.51
C MET A 24 -6.40 -12.21 -7.58
N ALA A 25 -5.08 -12.14 -7.74
CA ALA A 25 -4.17 -12.87 -6.88
C ALA A 25 -4.15 -12.22 -5.49
N ASP A 26 -4.46 -13.04 -4.49
CA ASP A 26 -4.24 -12.80 -3.06
C ASP A 26 -2.83 -12.25 -2.81
N GLU A 27 -2.68 -11.30 -1.88
CA GLU A 27 -1.37 -10.72 -1.52
C GLU A 27 -0.38 -11.82 -1.16
N THR A 28 -0.86 -12.86 -0.46
CA THR A 28 -0.09 -14.05 -0.10
C THR A 28 0.46 -14.76 -1.34
N ALA A 29 -0.35 -14.94 -2.38
CA ALA A 29 0.07 -15.59 -3.62
C ALA A 29 1.13 -14.77 -4.37
N ARG A 30 1.00 -13.43 -4.36
CA ARG A 30 2.02 -12.54 -4.92
C ARG A 30 3.32 -12.62 -4.12
N ALA A 31 3.24 -12.67 -2.80
CA ALA A 31 4.41 -12.75 -1.92
C ALA A 31 5.27 -13.99 -2.17
N GLN A 32 4.66 -15.14 -2.46
CA GLN A 32 5.40 -16.39 -2.72
C GLN A 32 6.25 -16.35 -4.00
N THR A 33 5.95 -15.45 -4.93
CA THR A 33 6.66 -15.33 -6.21
C THR A 33 7.46 -14.04 -6.35
N ALA A 34 7.26 -13.10 -5.42
CA ALA A 34 7.98 -11.84 -5.39
C ALA A 34 9.48 -12.07 -5.12
N GLN A 35 10.34 -11.30 -5.80
CA GLN A 35 11.79 -11.37 -5.63
C GLN A 35 12.35 -9.98 -5.27
N PRO A 36 13.37 -9.91 -4.38
CA PRO A 36 14.13 -8.69 -4.19
C PRO A 36 14.88 -8.31 -5.47
N GLY A 37 14.80 -7.04 -5.88
CA GLY A 37 15.62 -6.48 -6.96
C GLY A 37 14.87 -5.57 -7.92
N GLY A 38 15.62 -4.67 -8.56
CA GLY A 38 15.16 -3.85 -9.67
C GLY A 38 14.14 -2.76 -9.32
N ASP A 39 13.57 -2.19 -10.38
CA ASP A 39 12.54 -1.15 -10.33
C ASP A 39 11.15 -1.74 -10.07
N THR A 40 10.63 -1.53 -8.86
CA THR A 40 9.33 -2.07 -8.45
C THR A 40 8.15 -1.26 -8.99
N ILE A 41 6.95 -1.84 -8.98
CA ILE A 41 5.71 -1.12 -9.31
C ILE A 41 5.54 0.14 -8.43
N PHE A 42 5.96 0.08 -7.17
CA PHE A 42 5.95 1.22 -6.27
C PHE A 42 7.00 2.27 -6.63
N GLY A 43 8.18 1.86 -7.12
CA GLY A 43 9.15 2.78 -7.71
C GLY A 43 8.56 3.57 -8.88
N LYS A 44 7.87 2.90 -9.80
CA LYS A 44 7.19 3.53 -10.93
C LYS A 44 6.08 4.50 -10.50
N ILE A 45 5.31 4.13 -9.48
CA ILE A 45 4.29 5.00 -8.88
C ILE A 45 4.92 6.24 -8.25
N VAL A 46 5.96 6.06 -7.43
CA VAL A 46 6.69 7.18 -6.79
C VAL A 46 7.25 8.15 -7.83
N ARG A 47 7.77 7.63 -8.95
CA ARG A 47 8.27 8.44 -10.07
C ARG A 47 7.20 8.96 -11.02
N LYS A 48 5.91 8.71 -10.73
CA LYS A 48 4.75 9.14 -11.52
C LYS A 48 4.76 8.61 -12.97
N GLU A 49 5.45 7.50 -13.22
CA GLU A 49 5.45 6.81 -14.52
C GLU A 49 4.13 6.06 -14.75
N ILE A 50 3.46 5.69 -13.66
CA ILE A 50 2.14 5.06 -13.66
C ILE A 50 1.19 5.96 -12.86
N PRO A 51 -0.01 6.25 -13.36
CA PRO A 51 -0.97 7.08 -12.65
C PRO A 51 -1.41 6.41 -11.35
N ALA A 52 -1.30 7.15 -10.25
CA ALA A 52 -1.84 6.78 -8.95
C ALA A 52 -2.57 7.98 -8.35
N ASN A 53 -3.67 7.71 -7.62
CA ASN A 53 -4.38 8.75 -6.88
C ASN A 53 -3.75 8.90 -5.50
N PHE A 54 -2.85 9.87 -5.37
CA PHE A 54 -2.22 10.16 -4.09
C PHE A 54 -3.22 10.80 -3.13
N LEU A 55 -3.41 10.15 -1.98
CA LEU A 55 -4.11 10.70 -0.82
C LEU A 55 -3.19 11.63 -0.03
N TYR A 56 -1.88 11.39 -0.11
CA TYR A 56 -0.83 12.18 0.51
C TYR A 56 0.45 12.08 -0.33
N GLU A 57 1.20 13.17 -0.42
CA GLU A 57 2.53 13.22 -1.03
C GLU A 57 3.36 14.29 -0.32
N ASP A 58 4.57 13.94 0.09
CA ASP A 58 5.61 14.88 0.52
C ASP A 58 6.99 14.46 0.01
N ASP A 59 8.06 15.09 0.49
CA ASP A 59 9.42 14.83 0.04
C ASP A 59 9.94 13.44 0.45
N LEU A 60 9.31 12.77 1.42
CA LEU A 60 9.78 11.52 2.01
C LEU A 60 8.94 10.31 1.60
N CYS A 61 7.64 10.47 1.41
CA CYS A 61 6.74 9.35 1.11
C CYS A 61 5.49 9.77 0.33
N VAL A 62 4.79 8.76 -0.17
CA VAL A 62 3.48 8.87 -0.82
C VAL A 62 2.49 7.94 -0.14
N ALA A 63 1.21 8.28 -0.16
CA ALA A 63 0.13 7.38 0.24
C ALA A 63 -0.95 7.30 -0.83
N PHE A 64 -1.43 6.08 -1.11
CA PHE A 64 -2.44 5.83 -2.14
C PHE A 64 -3.32 4.62 -1.77
N PRO A 65 -4.56 4.53 -2.31
CA PRO A 65 -5.41 3.38 -2.07
C PRO A 65 -4.81 2.11 -2.66
N ASP A 66 -4.96 0.99 -1.95
CA ASP A 66 -4.59 -0.31 -2.48
C ASP A 66 -5.53 -0.72 -3.61
N VAL A 67 -4.99 -1.32 -4.68
CA VAL A 67 -5.75 -1.78 -5.86
C VAL A 67 -6.53 -3.08 -5.59
N SER A 68 -6.16 -3.83 -4.56
CA SER A 68 -6.74 -5.09 -4.09
C SER A 68 -7.11 -5.00 -2.61
N PRO A 69 -8.08 -4.12 -2.23
CA PRO A 69 -8.35 -3.77 -0.85
C PRO A 69 -8.89 -4.94 -0.01
N GLN A 70 -8.30 -5.17 1.17
CA GLN A 70 -8.72 -6.21 2.13
C GLN A 70 -9.68 -5.68 3.22
N ALA A 71 -10.00 -4.40 3.18
CA ALA A 71 -10.97 -3.73 4.06
C ALA A 71 -11.64 -2.57 3.30
N PRO A 72 -12.79 -2.05 3.76
CA PRO A 72 -13.46 -0.91 3.11
C PRO A 72 -12.54 0.30 2.89
N THR A 73 -11.58 0.51 3.80
CA THR A 73 -10.44 1.40 3.58
C THR A 73 -9.16 0.56 3.66
N HIS A 74 -8.40 0.53 2.57
CA HIS A 74 -7.06 -0.05 2.50
C HIS A 74 -6.14 0.95 1.79
N ILE A 75 -5.17 1.51 2.51
CA ILE A 75 -4.23 2.51 2.01
C ILE A 75 -2.81 1.98 2.20
N LEU A 76 -1.94 2.24 1.23
CA LEU A 76 -0.51 1.99 1.32
C LEU A 76 0.23 3.31 1.56
N VAL A 77 1.17 3.32 2.50
CA VAL A 77 2.17 4.39 2.66
C VAL A 77 3.53 3.84 2.27
N VAL A 78 4.19 4.49 1.32
CA VAL A 78 5.42 4.00 0.68
C VAL A 78 6.47 5.11 0.67
N PRO A 79 7.72 4.85 1.10
CA PRO A 79 8.76 5.86 1.07
C PRO A 79 9.21 6.14 -0.37
N LYS A 80 9.79 7.32 -0.58
CA LYS A 80 10.47 7.63 -1.85
C LYS A 80 11.84 6.96 -1.91
N LYS A 81 12.51 6.76 -0.76
CA LYS A 81 13.72 5.93 -0.65
C LYS A 81 13.35 4.46 -0.88
N PRO A 82 13.98 3.75 -1.84
CA PRO A 82 13.63 2.37 -2.18
C PRO A 82 14.21 1.35 -1.17
N ILE A 83 13.73 1.38 0.07
CA ILE A 83 14.06 0.37 1.08
C ILE A 83 13.34 -0.92 0.70
N VAL A 84 14.10 -1.98 0.45
CA VAL A 84 13.59 -3.26 -0.10
C VAL A 84 12.55 -3.93 0.82
N GLN A 85 12.82 -3.97 2.12
CA GLN A 85 11.98 -4.60 3.15
C GLN A 85 12.43 -4.11 4.53
N LEU A 86 11.63 -4.35 5.58
CA LEU A 86 11.92 -3.82 6.91
C LEU A 86 13.22 -4.40 7.49
N SER A 87 13.49 -5.68 7.29
CA SER A 87 14.73 -6.34 7.76
C SER A 87 16.00 -5.87 7.02
N LYS A 88 15.87 -4.97 6.04
CA LYS A 88 16.98 -4.31 5.34
C LYS A 88 17.04 -2.80 5.62
N ALA A 89 16.17 -2.27 6.47
CA ALA A 89 16.29 -0.89 6.93
C ALA A 89 17.53 -0.73 7.81
N GLU A 90 18.14 0.45 7.75
CA GLU A 90 19.30 0.81 8.57
C GLU A 90 18.86 1.71 9.74
N ASP A 91 19.70 1.87 10.77
CA ASP A 91 19.44 2.81 11.87
C ASP A 91 19.23 4.26 11.38
N SER A 92 19.87 4.60 10.25
CA SER A 92 19.70 5.89 9.56
C SER A 92 18.28 6.11 9.02
N ASP A 93 17.48 5.06 8.86
CA ASP A 93 16.10 5.11 8.37
C ASP A 93 15.06 5.31 9.47
N ALA A 94 15.46 5.34 10.75
CA ALA A 94 14.54 5.45 11.88
C ALA A 94 13.58 6.65 11.77
N ALA A 95 14.10 7.82 11.35
CA ALA A 95 13.28 9.01 11.16
C ALA A 95 12.27 8.87 10.01
N LEU A 96 12.67 8.23 8.91
CA LEU A 96 11.79 7.97 7.77
C LEU A 96 10.68 6.98 8.14
N LEU A 97 11.02 5.89 8.82
CA LEU A 97 10.04 4.89 9.29
C LEU A 97 9.05 5.51 10.27
N GLY A 98 9.54 6.33 11.21
CA GLY A 98 8.69 7.10 12.12
C GLY A 98 7.77 8.08 11.38
N HIS A 99 8.30 8.79 10.38
CA HIS A 99 7.52 9.68 9.52
C HIS A 99 6.40 8.94 8.79
N MET A 100 6.69 7.79 8.20
CA MET A 100 5.70 6.96 7.51
C MET A 100 4.55 6.52 8.45
N MET A 101 4.85 6.19 9.71
CA MET A 101 3.82 5.87 10.72
C MET A 101 2.92 7.07 11.05
N ILE A 102 3.50 8.26 11.13
CA ILE A 102 2.73 9.50 11.34
C ILE A 102 1.84 9.81 10.14
N VAL A 103 2.35 9.62 8.91
CA VAL A 103 1.57 9.78 7.69
C VAL A 103 0.43 8.75 7.61
N ALA A 104 0.69 7.48 7.95
CA ALA A 104 -0.33 6.44 8.03
C ALA A 104 -1.49 6.85 8.96
N LYS A 105 -1.18 7.38 10.14
CA LYS A 105 -2.18 7.91 11.09
C LYS A 105 -2.97 9.09 10.52
N LYS A 106 -2.32 10.03 9.83
CA LYS A 106 -3.00 11.17 9.16
C LYS A 106 -3.95 10.67 8.06
N CYS A 107 -3.49 9.79 7.18
CA CYS A 107 -4.32 9.20 6.12
C CYS A 107 -5.52 8.44 6.69
N ALA A 108 -5.35 7.69 7.79
CA ALA A 108 -6.46 7.03 8.48
C ALA A 108 -7.51 8.03 9.00
N GLN A 109 -7.05 9.14 9.60
CA GLN A 109 -7.92 10.21 10.08
C GLN A 109 -8.71 10.86 8.93
N ASP A 110 -8.02 11.23 7.85
CA ASP A 110 -8.63 11.86 6.67
C ASP A 110 -9.60 10.93 5.94
N ALA A 111 -9.35 9.62 6.00
CA ALA A 111 -10.26 8.58 5.50
C ALA A 111 -11.45 8.29 6.44
N GLY A 112 -11.55 8.96 7.58
CA GLY A 112 -12.68 8.83 8.50
C GLY A 112 -12.63 7.58 9.39
N LEU A 113 -11.45 6.98 9.61
CA LEU A 113 -11.28 5.78 10.44
C LEU A 113 -11.30 6.09 11.95
N SER A 114 -12.36 6.76 12.42
CA SER A 114 -12.52 7.20 13.81
C SER A 114 -12.72 6.07 14.82
N LYS A 115 -13.14 4.88 14.35
CA LYS A 115 -13.33 3.68 15.18
C LYS A 115 -12.08 2.80 15.29
N GLY A 116 -10.93 3.29 14.81
CA GLY A 116 -9.67 2.57 14.79
C GLY A 116 -9.34 1.93 13.43
N PHE A 117 -8.11 1.44 13.33
CA PHE A 117 -7.51 0.84 12.14
C PHE A 117 -6.38 -0.12 12.55
N ARG A 118 -5.93 -0.97 11.62
CA ARG A 118 -4.74 -1.82 11.78
C ARG A 118 -3.65 -1.34 10.84
N ILE A 119 -2.43 -1.28 11.35
CA ILE A 119 -1.21 -1.11 10.55
C ILE A 119 -0.54 -2.48 10.39
N VAL A 120 -0.07 -2.77 9.17
CA VAL A 120 0.71 -3.98 8.86
C VAL A 120 1.92 -3.60 8.01
N ILE A 121 3.08 -4.18 8.33
CA ILE A 121 4.27 -4.20 7.47
C ILE A 121 4.65 -5.66 7.33
N ASN A 122 4.71 -6.14 6.10
CA ASN A 122 5.09 -7.52 5.79
C ASN A 122 6.58 -7.58 5.44
N ASP A 123 7.29 -8.57 5.97
CA ASP A 123 8.72 -8.80 5.67
C ASP A 123 8.92 -10.23 5.13
N GLY A 124 9.44 -10.33 3.92
CA GLY A 124 9.75 -11.60 3.27
C GLY A 124 8.54 -12.50 2.96
N PRO A 125 8.81 -13.76 2.54
CA PRO A 125 7.77 -14.69 2.10
C PRO A 125 6.77 -15.07 3.19
N ASP A 126 7.24 -15.38 4.40
CA ASP A 126 6.39 -15.79 5.54
C ASP A 126 5.55 -14.62 6.08
N GLY A 127 6.06 -13.39 5.96
CA GLY A 127 5.31 -12.19 6.27
C GLY A 127 4.28 -11.82 5.21
N GLY A 128 4.27 -12.46 4.03
CA GLY A 128 3.36 -12.10 2.95
C GLY A 128 3.74 -10.82 2.22
N GLN A 129 5.03 -10.50 2.11
CA GLN A 129 5.48 -9.30 1.42
C GLN A 129 5.33 -9.44 -0.11
N SER A 130 4.35 -8.74 -0.69
CA SER A 130 4.01 -8.86 -2.12
C SER A 130 4.85 -7.98 -3.05
N VAL A 131 5.45 -6.91 -2.53
CA VAL A 131 6.34 -5.99 -3.27
C VAL A 131 7.58 -5.69 -2.42
N TYR A 132 8.76 -5.88 -3.01
CA TYR A 132 10.06 -5.60 -2.39
C TYR A 132 10.43 -4.12 -2.43
N HIS A 133 9.52 -3.30 -1.90
CA HIS A 133 9.70 -1.92 -1.51
C HIS A 133 8.80 -1.72 -0.29
N ILE A 134 9.38 -1.41 0.87
CA ILE A 134 8.67 -1.34 2.14
C ILE A 134 7.41 -0.48 2.03
N HIS A 135 6.32 -0.97 2.61
CA HIS A 135 5.03 -0.30 2.58
C HIS A 135 4.26 -0.60 3.86
N ILE A 136 3.55 0.41 4.36
CA ILE A 136 2.64 0.28 5.48
C ILE A 136 1.23 0.14 4.92
N HIS A 137 0.58 -0.97 5.25
CA HIS A 137 -0.85 -1.12 5.04
C HIS A 137 -1.60 -0.43 6.16
N VAL A 138 -2.62 0.35 5.82
CA VAL A 138 -3.59 0.95 6.74
C VAL A 138 -4.96 0.38 6.41
N LEU A 139 -5.49 -0.49 7.29
CA LEU A 139 -6.75 -1.18 7.08
C LEU A 139 -7.81 -0.73 8.09
N GLY A 140 -9.01 -0.39 7.61
CA GLY A 140 -10.11 0.01 8.48
C GLY A 140 -11.47 0.02 7.80
N GLY A 141 -12.47 0.53 8.52
CA GLY A 141 -13.87 0.56 8.06
C GLY A 141 -14.64 -0.74 8.32
N ARG A 142 -13.98 -1.73 8.94
CA ARG A 142 -14.59 -2.96 9.50
C ARG A 142 -13.81 -3.40 10.74
N THR A 143 -14.40 -4.28 11.55
CA THR A 143 -13.67 -4.95 12.64
C THR A 143 -12.54 -5.82 12.08
N MET A 144 -11.33 -5.66 12.64
CA MET A 144 -10.17 -6.48 12.30
C MET A 144 -10.12 -7.69 13.24
N ARG A 145 -9.99 -8.90 12.68
CA ARG A 145 -9.98 -10.16 13.44
C ARG A 145 -8.60 -10.46 14.03
N TRP A 146 -8.55 -11.44 14.93
CA TRP A 146 -7.33 -12.00 15.51
C TRP A 146 -7.33 -13.53 15.34
N PRO A 147 -6.21 -14.18 14.96
CA PRO A 147 -4.86 -13.61 14.70
C PRO A 147 -4.81 -12.65 13.48
N PRO A 148 -3.73 -11.87 13.31
CA PRO A 148 -3.59 -10.87 12.24
C PRO A 148 -2.91 -11.45 11.00
N GLY A 149 -3.33 -12.64 10.60
CA GLY A 149 -2.95 -13.37 9.41
C GLY A 149 -4.09 -14.31 9.07
#